data_AF-A0A2I0NL05-F1
#
_entry.id   AF-A0A2I0NL05-F1
#
_cell.length_a   1.000
_cell.length_b   1.000
_cell.length_c   1.000
_cell.angle_alpha   90.00
_cell.angle_beta   90.00
_cell.angle_gamma   90.00
#
_symmetry.space_group_name_H-M   'P 1'
#
loop_
_entity.id
_entity.type
_entity.pdbx_description
1 polymer ?
#
loop_
_entity_poly.entity_id
_entity_poly.type
_entity_poly.pdbx_seq_one_letter_code
_entity_poly.pdbx_strand_id
1 'polypeptide(L)'
;MTHREDLKKLANACEECSGKDAASLDEHLEKCPVCQEYKMKAEKIDQMMEAVQILASKSEGDRRKILGARMEQFSTMPEDKRTMAISDMLDAVSELPEQDRIKIVRTRIDIMTALPKQKKEALMGTLKKVMSTWSQDRKMMEKQAVMAATQDYFILKRMMVRMMFKKMLA
;
A
#
# COMPACT_ATOMS: atom_id res chain seq x y z
N MET A 1 -2.25 4.73 8.98
CA MET A 1 -0.94 4.53 9.62
C MET A 1 -0.02 4.05 8.52
N THR A 2 1.16 4.63 8.34
CA THR A 2 2.08 4.18 7.27
C THR A 2 3.06 3.14 7.78
N HIS A 3 3.67 2.36 6.89
CA HIS A 3 4.71 1.39 7.26
C HIS A 3 5.86 2.02 8.05
N ARG A 4 6.23 3.27 7.74
CA ARG A 4 7.24 4.01 8.50
C ARG A 4 6.79 4.33 9.92
N GLU A 5 5.52 4.68 10.10
CA GLU A 5 4.95 4.89 11.45
C GLU A 5 4.92 3.59 12.25
N ASP A 6 4.59 2.47 11.60
CA ASP A 6 4.59 1.14 12.23
C ASP A 6 6.01 0.71 12.63
N LEU A 7 7.00 0.88 11.76
CA LEU A 7 8.40 0.63 12.09
C LEU A 7 8.86 1.49 13.28
N LYS A 8 8.48 2.78 13.32
CA LYS A 8 8.80 3.66 14.44
C LYS A 8 8.14 3.19 15.74
N LYS A 9 6.89 2.72 15.68
CA LYS A 9 6.19 2.17 16.86
C LYS A 9 6.85 0.89 17.37
N LEU A 10 7.23 -0.01 16.47
CA LEU A 10 7.95 -1.24 16.83
C LEU A 10 9.31 -0.92 17.45
N ALA A 11 10.05 0.05 16.89
CA ALA A 11 11.32 0.51 17.44
C ALA A 11 11.17 1.10 18.85
N ASN A 12 10.22 2.01 19.04
CA ASN A 12 9.93 2.59 20.36
C ASN A 12 9.51 1.52 21.38
N ALA A 13 8.64 0.58 20.99
CA ALA A 13 8.22 -0.51 21.86
C ALA A 13 9.38 -1.45 22.24
N CYS A 14 10.33 -1.65 21.31
CA CYS A 14 11.55 -2.41 21.60
C CYS A 14 12.47 -1.67 22.58
N GLU A 15 12.64 -0.34 22.43
CA GLU A 15 13.44 0.49 23.33
C GLU A 15 12.87 0.53 24.75
N GLU A 16 11.55 0.65 24.86
CA GLU A 16 10.84 0.56 26.15
C GLU A 16 10.99 -0.82 26.79
N CYS A 17 10.94 -1.89 25.99
CA CYS A 17 11.10 -3.26 26.46
C CYS A 17 12.53 -3.60 26.89
N SER A 18 13.55 -3.09 26.18
CA SER A 18 14.95 -3.33 26.51
C SER A 18 15.40 -2.58 27.77
N GLY A 19 14.73 -1.48 28.10
CA GLY A 19 15.16 -0.56 29.16
C GLY A 19 16.47 0.16 28.80
N LYS A 20 16.93 1.05 29.68
CA LYS A 20 18.15 1.85 29.48
C LYS A 20 19.47 1.08 29.71
N ASP A 21 19.39 -0.13 30.27
CA ASP A 21 20.55 -0.90 30.76
C ASP A 21 20.88 -2.15 29.92
N ALA A 22 20.27 -2.32 28.73
CA ALA A 22 20.65 -3.41 27.84
C ALA A 22 22.07 -3.18 27.29
N ALA A 23 23.03 -4.03 27.68
CA ALA A 23 24.42 -3.97 27.24
C ALA A 23 24.59 -4.01 25.70
N SER A 24 23.59 -4.55 24.98
CA SER A 24 23.40 -4.41 23.54
C SER A 24 21.93 -4.61 23.17
N LEU A 25 21.36 -3.71 22.36
CA LEU A 25 20.00 -3.85 21.82
C LEU A 25 19.85 -5.12 20.96
N ASP A 26 20.92 -5.50 20.24
CA ASP A 26 20.94 -6.69 19.39
C ASP A 26 20.82 -7.97 20.24
N GLU A 27 21.52 -8.02 21.38
CA GLU A 27 21.45 -9.16 22.30
C GLU A 27 20.05 -9.28 22.93
N HIS A 28 19.41 -8.14 23.24
CA HIS A 28 18.04 -8.14 23.73
C HIS A 28 17.05 -8.64 22.67
N LEU A 29 17.18 -8.19 21.41
CA LEU A 29 16.36 -8.62 20.28
C LEU A 29 16.44 -10.13 20.04
N GLU A 30 17.60 -10.74 20.26
CA GLU A 30 17.78 -12.18 20.11
C GLU A 30 17.16 -13.00 21.26
N LYS A 31 17.12 -12.45 22.47
CA LYS A 31 16.70 -13.20 23.67
C LYS A 31 15.26 -12.92 24.12
N CYS A 32 14.71 -11.75 23.80
CA CYS A 32 13.38 -11.34 24.24
C CYS A 32 12.30 -11.80 23.23
N PRO A 33 11.37 -12.69 23.60
CA PRO A 33 10.33 -13.19 22.68
C PRO A 33 9.45 -12.07 22.09
N VAL A 34 9.14 -11.04 22.89
CA VAL A 34 8.32 -9.90 22.44
C VAL A 34 9.06 -9.09 21.36
N CYS A 35 10.35 -8.82 21.58
CA CYS A 35 11.16 -8.07 20.63
C CYS A 35 11.50 -8.90 19.38
N GLN A 36 11.55 -10.24 19.47
CA GLN A 36 11.57 -11.11 18.30
C GLN A 36 10.30 -10.97 17.46
N GLU A 37 9.12 -10.88 18.07
CA GLU A 37 7.88 -10.61 17.32
C GLU A 37 7.91 -9.24 16.63
N TYR A 38 8.44 -8.21 17.29
CA TYR A 38 8.61 -6.89 16.69
C TYR A 38 9.58 -6.93 15.50
N LYS A 39 10.70 -7.65 15.63
CA LYS A 39 11.65 -7.88 14.55
C LYS A 39 10.99 -8.56 13.35
N MET A 40 10.27 -9.67 13.56
CA MET A 40 9.55 -10.36 12.47
C MET A 40 8.53 -9.45 11.77
N LYS A 41 7.81 -8.62 12.52
CA LYS A 41 6.87 -7.63 11.95
C LYS A 41 7.62 -6.58 11.12
N ALA A 42 8.75 -6.07 11.62
CA ALA A 42 9.57 -5.09 10.92
C ALA A 42 10.18 -5.67 9.63
N GLU A 43 10.72 -6.89 9.66
CA GLU A 43 11.25 -7.58 8.49
C GLU A 43 10.18 -7.78 7.41
N LYS A 44 8.95 -8.13 7.80
CA LYS A 44 7.83 -8.26 6.86
C LYS A 44 7.49 -6.92 6.21
N ILE A 45 7.49 -5.83 6.98
CA ILE A 45 7.25 -4.47 6.46
C ILE A 45 8.35 -4.10 5.46
N ASP A 46 9.61 -4.36 5.80
CA ASP A 46 10.77 -4.05 4.97
C ASP A 46 10.75 -4.82 3.63
N GLN A 47 10.54 -6.14 3.68
CA GLN A 47 10.39 -6.97 2.48
C GLN A 47 9.26 -6.48 1.56
N MET A 48 8.16 -5.98 2.14
CA MET A 48 7.04 -5.45 1.37
C MET A 48 7.38 -4.11 0.72
N MET A 49 8.12 -3.24 1.40
CA MET A 49 8.62 -1.99 0.85
C MET A 49 9.60 -2.25 -0.30
N GLU A 50 10.56 -3.17 -0.12
CA GLU A 50 11.48 -3.60 -1.18
C GLU A 50 10.74 -4.17 -2.39
N ALA A 51 9.76 -5.05 -2.17
CA ALA A 51 8.97 -5.63 -3.25
C ALA A 51 8.23 -4.56 -4.08
N VAL A 52 7.70 -3.53 -3.43
CA VAL A 52 7.02 -2.42 -4.11
C VAL A 52 8.00 -1.49 -4.83
N GLN A 53 9.19 -1.27 -4.30
CA GLN A 53 10.27 -0.55 -5.01
C GLN A 53 10.72 -1.30 -6.27
N ILE A 54 10.95 -2.62 -6.16
CA ILE A 54 11.27 -3.48 -7.30
C ILE A 54 10.14 -3.45 -8.34
N LEU A 55 8.88 -3.43 -7.90
CA LEU A 55 7.75 -3.32 -8.81
C LEU A 55 7.70 -1.97 -9.53
N ALA A 56 8.08 -0.89 -8.87
CA ALA A 56 8.13 0.44 -9.46
C ALA A 56 9.25 0.58 -10.50
N SER A 57 10.38 -0.12 -10.33
CA SER A 57 11.49 -0.10 -11.29
C SER A 57 11.24 -0.95 -12.55
N LYS A 58 10.25 -1.84 -12.53
CA LYS A 58 9.89 -2.68 -13.68
C LYS A 58 9.30 -1.90 -14.85
N SER A 59 9.38 -2.51 -16.04
CA SER A 59 8.69 -2.03 -17.24
C SER A 59 7.17 -1.98 -17.02
N GLU A 60 6.45 -1.15 -17.77
CA GLU A 60 4.99 -1.06 -17.66
C GLU A 60 4.30 -2.40 -17.95
N GLY A 61 4.81 -3.17 -18.93
CA GLY A 61 4.28 -4.49 -19.26
C GLY A 61 4.41 -5.48 -18.10
N ASP A 62 5.59 -5.55 -17.48
CA ASP A 62 5.84 -6.42 -16.33
C ASP A 62 5.04 -5.99 -15.11
N ARG A 63 5.01 -4.68 -14.83
CA ARG A 63 4.23 -4.11 -13.74
C ARG A 63 2.75 -4.42 -13.90
N ARG A 64 2.21 -4.28 -15.12
CA ARG A 64 0.81 -4.62 -15.42
C ARG A 64 0.54 -6.11 -15.22
N LYS A 65 1.45 -6.98 -15.63
CA LYS A 65 1.33 -8.44 -15.42
C LYS A 65 1.27 -8.77 -13.92
N ILE A 66 2.19 -8.22 -13.14
CA ILE A 66 2.30 -8.48 -11.70
C ILE A 66 1.11 -7.90 -10.93
N LEU A 67 0.80 -6.61 -11.13
CA LEU A 67 -0.35 -5.97 -10.49
C LEU A 67 -1.67 -6.59 -10.93
N GLY A 68 -1.79 -6.98 -12.20
CA GLY A 68 -2.97 -7.67 -12.73
C GLY A 68 -3.22 -8.98 -12.00
N ALA A 69 -2.19 -9.83 -11.88
CA ALA A 69 -2.27 -11.07 -11.13
C ALA A 69 -2.63 -10.84 -9.65
N ARG A 70 -2.07 -9.80 -9.01
CA ARG A 70 -2.40 -9.44 -7.63
C ARG A 70 -3.85 -8.97 -7.47
N MET A 71 -4.35 -8.13 -8.37
CA MET A 71 -5.76 -7.69 -8.33
C MET A 71 -6.73 -8.84 -8.52
N GLU A 72 -6.40 -9.75 -9.43
CA GLU A 72 -7.17 -10.97 -9.64
C GLU A 72 -7.22 -11.81 -8.37
N GLN A 73 -6.06 -12.03 -7.74
CA GLN A 73 -5.98 -12.71 -6.44
C GLN A 73 -6.80 -11.99 -5.36
N PHE A 74 -6.66 -10.66 -5.23
CA PHE A 74 -7.43 -9.89 -4.26
C PHE A 74 -8.93 -10.04 -4.48
N SER A 75 -9.39 -10.05 -5.73
CA SER A 75 -10.81 -10.12 -6.05
C SER A 75 -11.50 -11.42 -5.56
N THR A 76 -10.72 -12.49 -5.36
CA THR A 76 -11.23 -13.79 -4.89
C THR A 76 -11.01 -14.04 -3.40
N MET A 77 -10.30 -13.14 -2.70
CA MET A 77 -10.08 -13.26 -1.26
C MET A 77 -11.35 -12.93 -0.45
N PRO A 78 -11.53 -13.54 0.73
CA PRO A 78 -12.45 -13.07 1.76
C PRO A 78 -12.23 -11.58 2.08
N GLU A 79 -13.28 -10.84 2.42
CA GLU A 79 -13.24 -9.37 2.54
C GLU A 79 -12.25 -8.87 3.60
N ASP A 80 -12.17 -9.55 4.73
CA ASP A 80 -11.23 -9.26 5.81
C ASP A 80 -9.78 -9.37 5.32
N LYS A 81 -9.43 -10.50 4.69
CA LYS A 81 -8.10 -10.74 4.12
C LYS A 81 -7.78 -9.78 2.99
N ARG A 82 -8.78 -9.48 2.14
CA ARG A 82 -8.66 -8.54 1.03
C ARG A 82 -8.41 -7.12 1.53
N THR A 83 -9.10 -6.71 2.60
CA THR A 83 -8.93 -5.38 3.22
C THR A 83 -7.52 -5.21 3.75
N MET A 84 -7.01 -6.19 4.49
CA MET A 84 -5.62 -6.17 5.00
C MET A 84 -4.62 -6.13 3.84
N ALA A 85 -4.73 -7.05 2.88
CA ALA A 85 -3.78 -7.14 1.77
C ALA A 85 -3.75 -5.87 0.89
N ILE A 86 -4.92 -5.25 0.66
CA ILE A 86 -5.00 -3.99 -0.08
C ILE A 86 -4.41 -2.84 0.76
N SER A 87 -4.69 -2.76 2.06
CA SER A 87 -4.11 -1.73 2.93
C SER A 87 -2.58 -1.80 2.93
N ASP A 88 -2.03 -2.98 3.22
CA ASP A 88 -0.60 -3.29 3.24
C ASP A 88 0.09 -2.87 1.93
N MET A 89 -0.50 -3.23 0.77
CA MET A 89 0.04 -2.83 -0.53
C MET A 89 0.00 -1.30 -0.72
N LEU A 90 -1.10 -0.65 -0.36
CA LEU A 90 -1.24 0.79 -0.54
C LEU A 90 -0.27 1.56 0.36
N ASP A 91 -0.04 1.10 1.58
CA ASP A 91 0.87 1.72 2.53
C ASP A 91 2.33 1.53 2.11
N ALA A 92 2.72 0.38 1.55
CA ALA A 92 4.02 0.26 0.89
C ALA A 92 4.17 1.22 -0.30
N VAL A 93 3.12 1.41 -1.10
CA VAL A 93 3.13 2.35 -2.24
C VAL A 93 3.24 3.81 -1.79
N SER A 94 2.80 4.15 -0.57
CA SER A 94 2.91 5.54 -0.07
C SER A 94 4.33 5.97 0.22
N GLU A 95 5.16 5.01 0.62
CA GLU A 95 6.56 5.23 0.97
C GLU A 95 7.46 5.37 -0.28
N LEU A 96 6.93 5.09 -1.48
CA LEU A 96 7.67 5.31 -2.72
C LEU A 96 7.91 6.81 -2.99
N PRO A 97 9.03 7.15 -3.65
CA PRO A 97 9.21 8.45 -4.28
C PRO A 97 8.02 8.79 -5.17
N GLU A 98 7.67 10.09 -5.26
CA GLU A 98 6.44 10.53 -5.95
C GLU A 98 6.33 9.99 -7.38
N GLN A 99 7.41 10.06 -8.15
CA GLN A 99 7.43 9.59 -9.54
C GLN A 99 7.14 8.08 -9.64
N ASP A 100 7.65 7.28 -8.72
CA ASP A 100 7.43 5.84 -8.68
C ASP A 100 6.02 5.50 -8.20
N ARG A 101 5.51 6.24 -7.21
CA ARG A 101 4.12 6.14 -6.78
C ARG A 101 3.15 6.42 -7.94
N ILE A 102 3.39 7.48 -8.73
CA ILE A 102 2.56 7.83 -9.89
C ILE A 102 2.53 6.69 -10.91
N LYS A 103 3.69 6.06 -11.19
CA LYS A 103 3.77 4.89 -12.09
C LYS A 103 2.88 3.74 -11.60
N ILE A 104 3.00 3.36 -10.33
CA ILE A 104 2.16 2.30 -9.74
C ILE A 104 0.67 2.66 -9.80
N VAL A 105 0.31 3.88 -9.41
CA VAL A 105 -1.09 4.35 -9.41
C VAL A 105 -1.68 4.33 -10.82
N ARG A 106 -0.93 4.75 -11.84
CA ARG A 106 -1.36 4.70 -13.24
C ARG A 106 -1.69 3.28 -13.67
N THR A 107 -0.76 2.34 -13.49
CA THR A 107 -0.96 0.94 -13.85
C THR A 107 -2.15 0.33 -13.08
N ARG A 108 -2.28 0.65 -11.79
CA ARG A 108 -3.39 0.20 -10.95
C ARG A 108 -4.74 0.70 -11.47
N ILE A 109 -4.85 1.97 -11.83
CA ILE A 109 -6.06 2.55 -12.43
C ILE A 109 -6.39 1.84 -13.74
N ASP A 110 -5.41 1.68 -14.61
CA ASP A 110 -5.62 1.06 -15.91
C ASP A 110 -6.15 -0.37 -15.79
N ILE A 111 -5.55 -1.18 -14.91
CA ILE A 111 -6.04 -2.53 -14.63
C ILE A 111 -7.46 -2.48 -14.05
N MET A 112 -7.69 -1.68 -13.02
CA MET A 112 -9.00 -1.58 -12.36
C MET A 112 -10.12 -1.22 -13.34
N THR A 113 -9.85 -0.31 -14.28
CA THR A 113 -10.84 0.09 -15.29
C THR A 113 -11.11 -0.97 -16.35
N ALA A 114 -10.21 -1.94 -16.53
CA ALA A 114 -10.34 -3.03 -17.49
C ALA A 114 -10.92 -4.33 -16.87
N LEU A 115 -11.04 -4.41 -15.54
CA LEU A 115 -11.56 -5.60 -14.87
C LEU A 115 -13.05 -5.84 -15.16
N PRO A 116 -13.49 -7.12 -15.17
CA PRO A 116 -14.91 -7.48 -15.20
C PRO A 116 -15.68 -6.80 -14.06
N LYS A 117 -16.93 -6.40 -14.32
CA LYS A 117 -17.76 -5.60 -13.41
C LYS A 117 -17.77 -6.14 -11.98
N GLN A 118 -18.00 -7.43 -11.79
CA GLN A 118 -18.09 -8.06 -10.47
C GLN A 118 -16.77 -7.94 -9.68
N LYS A 119 -15.63 -8.22 -10.32
CA LYS A 119 -14.31 -8.10 -9.68
C LYS A 119 -13.99 -6.64 -9.36
N LYS A 120 -14.30 -5.74 -10.29
CA LYS A 120 -14.13 -4.29 -10.10
C LYS A 120 -14.94 -3.81 -8.89
N GLU A 121 -16.19 -4.21 -8.76
CA GLU A 121 -17.06 -3.83 -7.64
C GLU A 121 -16.52 -4.32 -6.30
N ALA A 122 -16.07 -5.58 -6.20
CA ALA A 122 -15.48 -6.13 -4.99
C ALA A 122 -14.22 -5.37 -4.54
N LEU A 123 -13.31 -5.09 -5.48
CA LEU A 123 -12.08 -4.35 -5.20
C LEU A 123 -12.37 -2.89 -4.85
N MET A 124 -13.28 -2.23 -5.59
CA MET A 124 -13.67 -0.84 -5.34
C MET A 124 -14.37 -0.66 -4.00
N GLY A 125 -15.23 -1.59 -3.60
CA GLY A 125 -15.85 -1.59 -2.28
C GLY A 125 -14.81 -1.69 -1.17
N THR A 126 -13.80 -2.54 -1.36
CA THR A 126 -12.71 -2.70 -0.40
C THR A 126 -11.80 -1.47 -0.35
N LEU A 127 -11.46 -0.90 -1.50
CA LEU A 127 -10.71 0.36 -1.58
C LEU A 127 -11.44 1.48 -0.84
N LYS A 128 -12.76 1.62 -1.05
CA LYS A 128 -13.56 2.62 -0.30
C LYS A 128 -13.45 2.41 1.21
N LYS A 129 -13.53 1.16 1.69
CA LYS A 129 -13.40 0.84 3.11
C LYS A 129 -12.02 1.21 3.66
N VAL A 130 -10.95 0.79 2.97
CA VAL A 130 -9.56 1.13 3.34
C VAL A 130 -9.36 2.65 3.36
N MET A 131 -9.79 3.34 2.31
CA MET A 131 -9.61 4.79 2.19
C MET A 131 -10.45 5.60 3.20
N SER A 132 -11.55 5.03 3.71
CA SER A 132 -12.35 5.68 4.74
C SER A 132 -11.61 5.86 6.08
N THR A 133 -10.62 5.01 6.35
CA THR A 133 -9.81 5.07 7.59
C THR A 133 -8.56 5.94 7.46
N TRP A 134 -8.28 6.48 6.27
CA TRP A 134 -7.11 7.31 6.01
C TRP A 134 -7.24 8.71 6.60
N SER A 135 -6.09 9.24 7.04
CA SER A 135 -5.95 10.66 7.37
C SER A 135 -6.17 11.54 6.13
N GLN A 136 -6.48 12.83 6.34
CA GLN A 136 -6.69 13.76 5.23
C GLN A 136 -5.44 13.92 4.37
N ASP A 137 -4.26 13.96 4.98
CA ASP A 137 -2.98 14.05 4.25
C ASP A 137 -2.78 12.85 3.33
N ARG A 138 -3.10 11.64 3.83
CA ARG A 138 -3.02 10.41 3.06
C ARG A 138 -3.99 10.42 1.88
N LYS A 139 -5.23 10.86 2.10
CA LYS A 139 -6.24 11.05 1.04
C LYS A 139 -5.76 12.05 -0.01
N MET A 140 -5.13 13.15 0.41
CA MET A 140 -4.63 14.19 -0.47
C MET A 140 -3.45 13.71 -1.32
N MET A 141 -2.51 12.97 -0.72
CA MET A 141 -1.39 12.35 -1.44
C MET A 141 -1.89 11.41 -2.55
N GLU A 142 -2.86 10.55 -2.23
CA GLU A 142 -3.43 9.65 -3.24
C GLU A 142 -4.17 10.42 -4.33
N LYS A 143 -4.92 11.47 -3.97
CA LYS A 143 -5.60 12.35 -4.93
C LYS A 143 -4.62 13.00 -5.90
N GLN A 144 -3.49 13.53 -5.40
CA GLN A 144 -2.45 14.12 -6.24
C GLN A 144 -1.85 13.07 -7.19
N ALA A 145 -1.53 11.88 -6.68
CA ALA A 145 -1.01 10.79 -7.49
C ALA A 145 -1.99 10.37 -8.61
N VAL A 146 -3.29 10.26 -8.31
CA VAL A 146 -4.34 9.97 -9.31
C VAL A 146 -4.46 11.09 -10.33
N MET A 147 -4.39 12.35 -9.91
CA MET A 147 -4.44 13.50 -10.83
C MET A 147 -3.28 13.48 -11.81
N ALA A 148 -2.05 13.28 -11.32
CA ALA A 148 -0.85 13.18 -12.13
C ALA A 148 -0.87 11.95 -13.05
N ALA A 149 -1.21 10.77 -12.52
CA ALA A 149 -1.25 9.50 -13.26
C ALA A 149 -2.26 9.48 -14.42
N THR A 150 -3.27 10.34 -14.36
CA THR A 150 -4.36 10.41 -15.36
C THR A 150 -4.28 11.67 -16.23
N GLN A 151 -3.23 12.49 -16.08
CA GLN A 151 -3.18 13.81 -16.71
C GLN A 151 -3.20 13.73 -18.24
N ASP A 152 -2.52 12.72 -18.80
CA ASP A 152 -2.39 12.45 -20.24
C ASP A 152 -3.49 11.54 -20.81
N TYR A 153 -4.45 11.11 -19.99
CA TYR A 153 -5.57 10.31 -20.48
C TYR A 153 -6.48 11.14 -21.39
N PHE A 154 -7.10 10.46 -22.36
CA PHE A 154 -8.23 11.02 -23.12
C PHE A 154 -9.30 11.58 -22.17
N ILE A 155 -9.86 12.74 -22.52
CA ILE A 155 -10.70 13.57 -21.64
C ILE A 155 -11.81 12.78 -20.95
N LEU A 156 -12.55 11.94 -21.67
CA LEU A 156 -13.65 11.17 -21.10
C LEU A 156 -13.16 10.09 -20.12
N LYS A 157 -12.06 9.41 -20.45
CA LYS A 157 -11.44 8.43 -19.54
C LYS A 157 -10.96 9.10 -18.27
N ARG A 158 -10.30 10.26 -18.40
CA ARG A 158 -9.83 11.08 -17.28
C ARG A 158 -10.97 11.50 -16.37
N MET A 159 -12.08 12.00 -16.94
CA MET A 159 -13.27 12.38 -16.18
C MET A 159 -13.88 11.19 -15.45
N MET A 160 -14.07 10.06 -16.13
CA MET A 160 -14.62 8.85 -15.54
C MET A 160 -13.79 8.38 -14.33
N VAL A 161 -12.47 8.27 -14.47
CA VAL A 161 -11.58 7.84 -13.39
C VAL A 161 -11.61 8.81 -12.22
N ARG A 162 -11.52 10.12 -12.47
CA ARG A 162 -11.52 11.13 -11.40
C ARG A 162 -12.85 11.19 -10.67
N MET A 163 -13.99 11.02 -11.35
CA MET A 163 -15.31 10.91 -10.71
C MET A 163 -15.41 9.66 -9.83
N MET A 164 -14.95 8.51 -10.34
CA MET A 164 -14.91 7.26 -9.59
C MET A 164 -14.08 7.41 -8.31
N PHE A 165 -12.91 8.02 -8.41
CA PHE A 165 -12.02 8.25 -7.28
C PHE A 165 -12.58 9.27 -6.27
N LYS A 166 -13.20 10.36 -6.74
CA LYS A 166 -13.86 11.35 -5.87
C LYS A 166 -14.92 10.71 -4.98
N LYS A 167 -15.69 9.74 -5.51
CA LYS A 167 -16.71 9.00 -4.74
C LYS A 167 -16.13 8.06 -3.69
N MET A 168 -14.88 7.62 -3.83
CA MET A 168 -14.20 6.78 -2.83
C MET A 168 -13.60 7.59 -1.67
N LEU A 169 -13.22 8.83 -1.92
CA LEU A 169 -12.62 9.72 -0.91
C LEU A 169 -13.62 10.51 -0.07
N ALA A 170 -14.85 10.65 -0.57
CA ALA A 170 -15.98 11.25 0.13
C ALA A 170 -16.48 10.33 1.26
#